data_AF-A0A6B9KE12-F1
#
_entry.id   AF-A0A6B9KE12-F1
#
_cell.length_a   1.000
_cell.length_b   1.000
_cell.length_c   1.000
_cell.angle_alpha   90.00
_cell.angle_beta   90.00
_cell.angle_gamma   90.00
#
_symmetry.space_group_name_H-M   'P 1'
#
loop_
_entity.id
_entity.type
_entity.pdbx_description
1 polymer ?
#
loop_
_entity_poly.entity_id
_entity_poly.type
_entity_poly.pdbx_seq_one_letter_code
_entity_poly.pdbx_strand_id
1 'polypeptide(L)'
;FNRTVGITKYRKTMSGAIWCIFIHLGVINVGLTYAAVLPSSLNREDSENVCVTPGCVLAANHIKKSMDESIDPCNDFYRFACGGWINSHTIPEDKSAVSTFDDVQEILNMQLKELMEKPLTGSEPDFVKKLKTMYDTCTDVETIENLKEDPLKDHLQKVGGWPVVEGDKWDEASFDWIDLLIKFRNPVAGPLN
;
A
#
# COMPACT_ATOMS: atom_id res chain seq x y z
N PHE A 1 -59.43 -37.27 61.49
CA PHE A 1 -59.59 -35.92 60.93
C PHE A 1 -58.24 -35.48 60.37
N ASN A 2 -58.24 -34.89 59.17
CA ASN A 2 -57.12 -34.25 58.46
C ASN A 2 -56.26 -35.09 57.50
N ARG A 3 -56.62 -35.06 56.20
CA ARG A 3 -55.73 -35.34 55.06
C ARG A 3 -56.24 -34.64 53.79
N THR A 4 -56.27 -33.31 53.78
CA THR A 4 -56.68 -32.52 52.58
C THR A 4 -55.93 -31.19 52.51
N VAL A 5 -54.60 -31.23 52.45
CA VAL A 5 -53.78 -30.08 52.03
C VAL A 5 -52.80 -30.59 50.97
N GLY A 6 -53.17 -30.52 49.69
CA GLY A 6 -52.29 -30.99 48.60
C GLY A 6 -52.84 -30.80 47.19
N ILE A 7 -54.17 -30.77 47.01
CA ILE A 7 -54.78 -30.84 45.66
C ILE A 7 -55.04 -29.44 45.06
N THR A 8 -55.11 -28.38 45.88
CA THR A 8 -55.45 -27.01 45.40
C THR A 8 -54.28 -26.24 44.78
N LYS A 9 -53.02 -26.64 45.01
CA LYS A 9 -51.84 -25.98 44.44
C LYS A 9 -51.60 -26.37 42.97
N TYR A 10 -52.00 -27.58 42.58
CA TYR A 10 -51.72 -28.16 41.25
C TYR A 10 -52.69 -27.66 40.15
N ARG A 11 -53.91 -27.22 40.51
CA ARG A 11 -54.93 -26.80 39.54
C ARG A 11 -54.70 -25.39 38.97
N LYS A 12 -54.03 -24.49 39.71
CA LYS A 12 -53.69 -23.13 39.24
C LYS A 12 -52.45 -23.09 38.35
N THR A 13 -51.48 -23.98 38.58
CA THR A 13 -50.26 -24.10 37.77
C THR A 13 -50.50 -24.79 36.42
N MET A 14 -51.46 -25.73 36.36
CA MET A 14 -51.76 -26.49 35.14
C MET A 14 -52.42 -25.64 34.03
N SER A 15 -53.25 -24.64 34.38
CA SER A 15 -53.87 -23.73 33.41
C SER A 15 -52.84 -22.81 32.72
N GLY A 16 -51.81 -22.37 33.45
CA GLY A 16 -50.74 -21.54 32.89
C GLY A 16 -49.82 -22.31 31.96
N ALA A 17 -49.48 -23.56 32.30
CA ALA A 17 -48.64 -24.42 31.46
C ALA A 17 -49.31 -24.75 30.12
N ILE A 18 -50.62 -24.97 30.12
CA ILE A 18 -51.40 -25.23 28.89
C ILE A 18 -51.43 -23.98 28.00
N TRP A 19 -51.62 -22.78 28.59
CA TRP A 19 -51.58 -21.52 27.85
C TRP A 19 -50.18 -21.23 27.25
N CYS A 20 -49.10 -21.53 27.98
CA CYS A 20 -47.73 -21.41 27.45
C CYS A 20 -47.47 -22.37 26.29
N ILE A 21 -48.00 -23.59 26.33
CA ILE A 21 -47.87 -24.56 25.22
C ILE A 21 -48.65 -24.08 24.00
N PHE A 22 -49.85 -23.53 24.17
CA PHE A 22 -50.60 -22.96 23.04
C PHE A 22 -49.94 -21.71 22.45
N ILE A 23 -49.32 -20.86 23.27
CA ILE A 23 -48.52 -19.72 22.80
C ILE A 23 -47.27 -20.23 22.07
N HIS A 24 -46.53 -21.19 22.61
CA HIS A 24 -45.35 -21.74 21.95
C HIS A 24 -45.70 -22.45 20.64
N LEU A 25 -46.74 -23.28 20.61
CA LEU A 25 -47.19 -23.95 19.39
C LEU A 25 -47.77 -22.95 18.37
N GLY A 26 -48.41 -21.87 18.84
CA GLY A 26 -48.88 -20.78 18.01
C GLY A 26 -47.73 -19.99 17.39
N VAL A 27 -46.71 -19.62 18.17
CA VAL A 27 -45.51 -18.91 17.70
C VAL A 27 -44.65 -19.78 16.78
N ILE A 28 -44.55 -21.09 17.05
CA ILE A 28 -43.85 -22.03 16.17
C ILE A 28 -44.60 -22.21 14.83
N ASN A 29 -45.93 -22.31 14.85
CA ASN A 29 -46.71 -22.38 13.60
C ASN A 29 -46.72 -21.05 12.83
N VAL A 30 -46.77 -19.90 13.53
CA VAL A 30 -46.64 -18.58 12.91
C VAL A 30 -45.23 -18.40 12.34
N GLY A 31 -44.16 -18.84 13.02
CA GLY A 31 -42.79 -18.79 12.53
C GLY A 31 -42.52 -19.73 11.35
N LEU A 32 -43.09 -20.94 11.36
CA LEU A 32 -43.00 -21.89 10.24
C LEU A 32 -43.79 -21.43 9.02
N THR A 33 -44.96 -20.83 9.22
CA THR A 33 -45.73 -20.22 8.12
C THR A 33 -45.07 -18.93 7.63
N TYR A 34 -44.47 -18.12 8.49
CA TYR A 34 -43.66 -16.97 8.06
C TYR A 34 -42.44 -17.42 7.25
N ALA A 35 -41.74 -18.49 7.65
CA ALA A 35 -40.61 -19.02 6.89
C ALA A 35 -41.03 -19.64 5.53
N ALA A 36 -42.26 -20.16 5.43
CA ALA A 36 -42.81 -20.70 4.18
C ALA A 36 -43.45 -19.64 3.28
N VAL A 37 -43.84 -18.48 3.84
CA VAL A 37 -44.44 -17.34 3.12
C VAL A 37 -43.44 -16.20 2.91
N LEU A 38 -42.28 -16.23 3.57
CA LEU A 38 -41.12 -15.44 3.15
C LEU A 38 -40.87 -15.84 1.71
N PRO A 39 -41.11 -14.95 0.73
CA PRO A 39 -40.69 -15.24 -0.60
C PRO A 39 -39.17 -15.45 -0.48
N SER A 40 -38.70 -16.60 -0.93
CA SER A 40 -37.28 -16.89 -1.12
C SER A 40 -36.77 -16.08 -2.31
N SER A 41 -37.03 -14.78 -2.26
CA SER A 41 -36.55 -13.74 -3.14
C SER A 41 -35.80 -12.73 -2.26
N LEU A 42 -34.81 -13.21 -1.50
CA LEU A 42 -33.53 -12.49 -1.60
C LEU A 42 -33.09 -12.77 -3.03
N ASN A 43 -33.38 -11.81 -3.90
CA ASN A 43 -33.08 -11.79 -5.33
C ASN A 43 -31.88 -12.68 -5.69
N ARG A 44 -32.16 -13.94 -6.02
CA ARG A 44 -31.21 -14.83 -6.69
C ARG A 44 -31.38 -14.63 -8.19
N GLU A 45 -31.33 -13.37 -8.62
CA GLU A 45 -31.41 -12.97 -10.03
C GLU A 45 -30.38 -11.86 -10.36
N ASP A 46 -29.59 -11.37 -9.39
CA ASP A 46 -28.44 -10.48 -9.64
C ASP A 46 -27.09 -11.19 -9.60
N SER A 47 -27.03 -12.46 -9.16
CA SER A 47 -25.74 -13.15 -8.94
C SER A 47 -25.15 -13.81 -10.19
N GLU A 48 -25.87 -13.84 -11.32
CA GLU A 48 -25.37 -14.53 -12.51
C GLU A 48 -24.35 -13.68 -13.31
N ASN A 49 -24.36 -12.35 -13.11
CA ASN A 49 -23.51 -11.41 -13.85
C ASN A 49 -22.45 -10.68 -12.99
N VAL A 50 -22.38 -10.96 -11.67
CA VAL A 50 -21.43 -10.29 -10.77
C VAL A 50 -20.17 -11.13 -10.63
N CYS A 51 -19.02 -10.54 -10.99
CA CYS A 51 -17.73 -11.20 -10.84
C CYS A 51 -17.30 -11.28 -9.36
N VAL A 52 -17.11 -12.50 -8.86
CA VAL A 52 -16.65 -12.76 -7.48
C VAL A 52 -15.27 -13.42 -7.43
N THR A 53 -14.50 -13.33 -8.51
CA THR A 53 -13.10 -13.79 -8.48
C THR A 53 -12.28 -12.92 -7.51
N PRO A 54 -11.19 -13.44 -6.94
CA PRO A 54 -10.35 -12.67 -6.02
C PRO A 54 -9.89 -11.33 -6.61
N GLY A 55 -9.51 -11.31 -7.89
CA GLY A 55 -9.12 -10.08 -8.59
C GLY A 55 -10.25 -9.06 -8.69
N CYS A 56 -11.48 -9.49 -9.00
CA CYS A 56 -12.64 -8.60 -9.05
C CYS A 56 -12.97 -8.00 -7.68
N VAL A 57 -12.95 -8.81 -6.62
CA VAL A 57 -13.23 -8.34 -5.26
C VAL A 57 -12.17 -7.34 -4.79
N LEU A 58 -10.88 -7.60 -5.08
CA LEU A 58 -9.79 -6.67 -4.75
C LEU A 58 -9.91 -5.36 -5.52
N ALA A 59 -10.16 -5.43 -6.83
CA ALA A 59 -10.33 -4.24 -7.67
C ALA A 59 -11.55 -3.40 -7.24
N ALA A 60 -12.70 -4.04 -6.99
CA ALA A 60 -13.90 -3.36 -6.52
C ALA A 60 -13.68 -2.66 -5.18
N ASN A 61 -13.00 -3.32 -4.23
CA ASN A 61 -12.65 -2.73 -2.94
C ASN A 61 -11.69 -1.53 -3.10
N HIS A 62 -10.70 -1.63 -3.98
CA HIS A 62 -9.77 -0.52 -4.26
C HIS A 62 -10.48 0.69 -4.85
N ILE A 63 -11.34 0.48 -5.85
CA ILE A 63 -12.17 1.53 -6.46
C ILE A 63 -13.06 2.17 -5.40
N LYS A 64 -13.80 1.35 -4.63
CA LYS A 64 -14.72 1.83 -3.59
C LYS A 64 -14.02 2.68 -2.53
N LYS A 65 -12.81 2.32 -2.11
CA LYS A 65 -12.02 3.10 -1.14
C LYS A 65 -11.52 4.43 -1.69
N SER A 66 -11.26 4.48 -3.00
CA SER A 66 -10.77 5.69 -3.66
C SER A 66 -11.87 6.73 -3.86
N MET A 67 -13.12 6.27 -3.98
CA MET A 67 -14.29 7.11 -4.22
C MET A 67 -14.77 7.86 -2.98
N ASP A 68 -15.37 9.04 -3.21
CA ASP A 68 -16.14 9.82 -2.24
C ASP A 68 -17.59 9.94 -2.73
N GLU A 69 -18.45 9.04 -2.25
CA GLU A 69 -19.86 8.96 -2.68
C GLU A 69 -20.75 10.10 -2.16
N SER A 70 -20.21 11.00 -1.33
CA SER A 70 -20.92 12.21 -0.92
C SER A 70 -20.96 13.28 -2.01
N ILE A 71 -20.12 13.14 -3.04
CA ILE A 71 -19.99 14.08 -4.15
C ILE A 71 -20.84 13.60 -5.33
N ASP A 72 -21.61 14.50 -5.94
CA ASP A 72 -22.33 14.20 -7.18
C ASP A 72 -21.33 14.09 -8.35
N PRO A 73 -21.22 12.93 -9.02
CA PRO A 73 -20.30 12.73 -10.14
C PRO A 73 -20.59 13.64 -11.34
N CYS A 74 -21.81 14.14 -11.51
CA CYS A 74 -22.17 15.07 -12.58
C CYS A 74 -21.62 16.48 -12.34
N ASN A 75 -21.27 16.81 -11.10
CA ASN A 75 -20.72 18.12 -10.72
C ASN A 75 -19.19 18.11 -10.63
N ASP A 76 -18.62 17.10 -9.96
CA ASP A 76 -17.17 16.94 -9.83
C ASP A 76 -16.79 15.45 -9.82
N PHE A 77 -16.59 14.90 -11.02
CA PHE A 77 -16.22 13.50 -11.17
C PHE A 77 -14.85 13.17 -10.56
N TYR A 78 -13.92 14.14 -10.50
CA TYR A 78 -12.60 13.91 -9.93
C TYR A 78 -12.67 13.73 -8.41
N ARG A 79 -13.41 14.61 -7.72
CA ARG A 79 -13.66 14.47 -6.27
C ARG A 79 -14.50 13.24 -5.95
N PHE A 80 -15.48 12.91 -6.79
CA PHE A 80 -16.23 11.66 -6.63
C PHE A 80 -15.35 10.41 -6.78
N ALA A 81 -14.51 10.34 -7.81
CA ALA A 81 -13.72 9.15 -8.12
C ALA A 81 -12.48 8.99 -7.22
N CYS A 82 -11.86 10.10 -6.80
CA CYS A 82 -10.57 10.11 -6.11
C CYS A 82 -10.62 10.71 -4.70
N GLY A 83 -11.73 11.32 -4.28
CA GLY A 83 -11.83 12.05 -3.02
C GLY A 83 -11.49 11.21 -1.79
N GLY A 84 -11.89 9.93 -1.77
CA GLY A 84 -11.53 9.00 -0.70
C GLY A 84 -10.02 8.73 -0.63
N TRP A 85 -9.36 8.57 -1.78
CA TRP A 85 -7.90 8.41 -1.85
C TRP A 85 -7.19 9.68 -1.38
N ILE A 86 -7.60 10.86 -1.87
CA ILE A 86 -7.01 12.16 -1.48
C ILE A 86 -7.15 12.40 0.03
N ASN A 87 -8.29 12.08 0.61
CA ASN A 87 -8.51 12.28 2.04
C ASN A 87 -7.72 11.30 2.92
N SER A 88 -7.31 10.16 2.37
CA SER A 88 -6.54 9.12 3.09
C SER A 88 -5.03 9.20 2.85
N HIS A 89 -4.57 9.88 1.79
CA HIS A 89 -3.17 10.00 1.43
C HIS A 89 -2.66 11.42 1.65
N THR A 90 -1.80 11.58 2.66
CA THR A 90 -1.05 12.81 2.88
C THR A 90 0.27 12.77 2.10
N ILE A 91 0.68 13.90 1.52
CA ILE A 91 2.00 14.02 0.87
C ILE A 91 3.09 13.85 1.95
N PRO A 92 3.95 12.82 1.84
CA PRO A 92 5.10 12.64 2.75
C PRO A 92 6.12 13.78 2.67
N GLU A 93 6.97 13.95 3.69
CA GLU A 93 7.96 15.05 3.73
C GLU A 93 9.03 14.99 2.63
N ASP A 94 9.30 13.79 2.10
CA ASP A 94 10.28 13.55 1.03
C ASP A 94 9.69 13.75 -0.38
N LYS A 95 8.40 14.04 -0.50
CA LYS A 95 7.71 14.20 -1.79
C LYS A 95 7.03 15.57 -1.91
N SER A 96 7.05 16.13 -3.12
CA SER A 96 6.34 17.38 -3.43
C SER A 96 4.90 17.17 -3.90
N ALA A 97 4.58 15.95 -4.36
CA ALA A 97 3.27 15.52 -4.80
C ALA A 97 3.15 14.00 -4.65
N VAL A 98 1.92 13.50 -4.59
CA VAL A 98 1.62 12.06 -4.65
C VAL A 98 0.46 11.79 -5.58
N SER A 99 0.47 10.63 -6.19
CA SER A 99 -0.54 10.07 -7.07
C SER A 99 -0.65 8.57 -6.85
N THR A 100 -1.69 7.94 -7.39
CA THR A 100 -1.83 6.49 -7.38
C THR A 100 -0.70 5.75 -8.13
N PHE A 101 0.04 6.45 -9.00
CA PHE A 101 1.22 5.86 -9.64
C PHE A 101 2.39 5.72 -8.66
N ASP A 102 2.49 6.63 -7.69
CA ASP A 102 3.53 6.57 -6.67
C ASP A 102 3.34 5.33 -5.78
N ASP A 103 2.08 4.95 -5.46
CA ASP A 103 1.77 3.72 -4.74
C ASP A 103 2.31 2.48 -5.47
N VAL A 104 2.16 2.42 -6.80
CA VAL A 104 2.66 1.32 -7.62
C VAL A 104 4.18 1.34 -7.69
N GLN A 105 4.79 2.51 -7.85
CA GLN A 105 6.25 2.67 -7.88
C GLN A 105 6.88 2.28 -6.56
N GLU A 106 6.24 2.57 -5.43
CA GLU A 106 6.72 2.18 -4.11
C GLU A 106 6.72 0.65 -3.96
N ILE A 107 5.66 -0.03 -4.38
CA ILE A 107 5.61 -1.50 -4.40
C ILE A 107 6.73 -2.07 -5.30
N LEU A 108 6.90 -1.50 -6.49
CA LEU A 108 7.95 -1.93 -7.42
C LEU A 108 9.35 -1.75 -6.82
N ASN A 109 9.63 -0.59 -6.22
CA ASN A 109 10.91 -0.27 -5.62
C ASN A 109 11.22 -1.18 -4.43
N MET A 110 10.21 -1.52 -3.60
CA MET A 110 10.37 -2.50 -2.53
C MET A 110 10.77 -3.88 -3.06
N GLN A 111 10.12 -4.35 -4.13
CA GLN A 111 10.46 -5.62 -4.76
C GLN A 111 11.86 -5.59 -5.38
N LEU A 112 12.22 -4.49 -6.05
CA LEU A 112 13.54 -4.32 -6.64
C LEU A 112 14.63 -4.32 -5.56
N LYS A 113 14.40 -3.61 -4.45
CA LYS A 113 15.28 -3.60 -3.28
C LYS A 113 15.50 -5.03 -2.76
N GLU A 114 14.43 -5.80 -2.56
CA GLU A 114 14.54 -7.19 -2.11
C GLU A 114 15.38 -8.06 -3.07
N LEU A 115 15.28 -7.83 -4.37
CA LEU A 115 16.08 -8.55 -5.37
C LEU A 115 17.56 -8.16 -5.34
N MET A 116 17.87 -6.88 -5.12
CA MET A 116 19.24 -6.38 -5.01
C MET A 116 19.93 -6.89 -3.74
N GLU A 117 19.23 -6.85 -2.60
CA GLU A 117 19.78 -7.24 -1.28
C GLU A 117 19.94 -8.75 -1.09
N LYS A 118 19.39 -9.58 -1.98
CA LYS A 118 19.63 -11.03 -1.95
C LYS A 118 21.12 -11.32 -2.19
N PRO A 119 21.75 -12.22 -1.43
CA PRO A 119 23.15 -12.56 -1.63
C PRO A 119 23.36 -13.19 -3.01
N LEU A 120 24.53 -12.95 -3.60
CA LEU A 120 24.96 -13.62 -4.82
C LEU A 120 25.17 -15.12 -4.54
N THR A 121 24.65 -15.97 -5.43
CA THR A 121 24.82 -17.42 -5.40
C THR A 121 26.08 -17.88 -6.13
N GLY A 122 26.70 -17.00 -6.92
CA GLY A 122 27.89 -17.25 -7.73
C GLY A 122 27.55 -17.70 -9.16
N SER A 123 26.30 -18.06 -9.41
CA SER A 123 25.78 -18.47 -10.73
C SER A 123 25.28 -17.30 -11.59
N GLU A 124 25.20 -16.10 -11.01
CA GLU A 124 24.66 -14.93 -11.70
C GLU A 124 25.61 -14.45 -12.82
N PRO A 125 25.07 -13.96 -13.94
CA PRO A 125 25.86 -13.28 -14.96
C PRO A 125 26.58 -12.04 -14.42
N ASP A 126 27.69 -11.66 -15.06
CA ASP A 126 28.52 -10.54 -14.61
C ASP A 126 27.78 -9.20 -14.57
N PHE A 127 26.80 -8.98 -15.45
CA PHE A 127 25.99 -7.75 -15.42
C PHE A 127 25.15 -7.64 -14.14
N VAL A 128 24.66 -8.77 -13.60
CA VAL A 128 23.91 -8.81 -12.34
C VAL A 128 24.83 -8.54 -11.17
N LYS A 129 26.03 -9.12 -11.17
CA LYS A 129 27.05 -8.87 -10.14
C LYS A 129 27.41 -7.38 -10.08
N LYS A 130 27.70 -6.77 -11.23
CA LYS A 130 27.98 -5.33 -11.34
C LYS A 130 26.82 -4.46 -10.87
N LEU A 131 25.58 -4.81 -11.23
CA LEU A 131 24.40 -4.09 -10.77
C LEU A 131 24.26 -4.14 -9.25
N LYS A 132 24.47 -5.31 -8.63
CA LYS A 132 24.43 -5.45 -7.17
C LYS A 132 25.58 -4.72 -6.48
N THR A 133 26.81 -4.83 -6.99
CA THR A 133 27.94 -4.05 -6.47
C THR A 133 27.67 -2.55 -6.54
N MET A 134 27.08 -2.07 -7.64
CA MET A 134 26.68 -0.66 -7.74
C MET A 134 25.63 -0.30 -6.67
N TYR A 135 24.62 -1.14 -6.45
CA TYR A 135 23.64 -0.94 -5.39
C TYR A 135 24.32 -0.88 -4.01
N ASP A 136 25.16 -1.86 -3.69
CA ASP A 136 25.86 -1.95 -2.40
C ASP A 136 26.69 -0.69 -2.13
N THR A 137 27.49 -0.23 -3.10
CA THR A 137 28.29 1.00 -2.98
C THR A 137 27.45 2.26 -2.79
N CYS A 138 26.23 2.30 -3.31
CA CYS A 138 25.31 3.43 -3.13
C CYS A 138 24.62 3.41 -1.76
N THR A 139 24.43 2.22 -1.17
CA THR A 139 23.75 2.05 0.12
C THR A 139 24.69 2.00 1.33
N ASP A 140 26.01 1.88 1.10
CA ASP A 140 27.03 1.90 2.15
C ASP A 140 27.30 3.35 2.62
N VAL A 141 26.37 3.86 3.42
CA VAL A 141 26.45 5.22 3.98
C VAL A 141 27.67 5.37 4.91
N GLU A 142 28.13 4.32 5.58
CA GLU A 142 29.32 4.39 6.45
C GLU A 142 30.57 4.72 5.64
N THR A 143 30.79 4.01 4.53
CA THR A 143 31.91 4.32 3.62
C THR A 143 31.78 5.72 3.03
N ILE A 144 30.58 6.14 2.62
CA ILE A 144 30.34 7.48 2.06
C ILE A 144 30.69 8.58 3.08
N GLU A 145 30.21 8.46 4.32
CA GLU A 145 30.48 9.44 5.39
C GLU A 145 31.94 9.47 5.82
N ASN A 146 32.65 8.34 5.73
CA ASN A 146 34.09 8.27 5.98
C ASN A 146 34.90 8.97 4.89
N LEU A 147 34.51 8.85 3.62
CA LEU A 147 35.16 9.47 2.47
C LEU A 147 34.90 10.98 2.37
N LYS A 148 33.75 11.45 2.89
CA LYS A 148 33.34 12.86 2.87
C LYS A 148 33.45 13.48 1.47
N GLU A 149 33.97 14.69 1.37
CA GLU A 149 34.11 15.42 0.11
C GLU A 149 35.38 15.09 -0.70
N ASP A 150 36.25 14.19 -0.21
CA ASP A 150 37.54 13.90 -0.84
C ASP A 150 37.40 13.37 -2.28
N PRO A 151 36.48 12.41 -2.58
CA PRO A 151 36.28 11.95 -3.96
C PRO A 151 35.87 13.07 -4.92
N LEU A 152 35.07 14.03 -4.43
CA LEU A 152 34.63 15.18 -5.22
C LEU A 152 35.79 16.16 -5.45
N LYS A 153 36.59 16.46 -4.43
CA LYS A 153 37.78 17.32 -4.56
C LYS A 153 38.79 16.74 -5.56
N ASP A 154 39.07 15.45 -5.48
CA ASP A 154 39.95 14.75 -6.40
C ASP A 154 39.43 14.80 -7.84
N HIS A 155 38.11 14.71 -8.03
CA HIS A 155 37.50 14.84 -9.35
C HIS A 155 37.60 16.27 -9.88
N LEU A 156 37.29 17.27 -9.04
CA LEU A 156 37.36 18.69 -9.41
C LEU A 156 38.77 19.10 -9.85
N GLN A 157 39.80 18.65 -9.14
CA GLN A 157 41.20 18.92 -9.52
C GLN A 157 41.56 18.38 -10.92
N LYS A 158 41.02 17.21 -11.30
CA LYS A 158 41.27 16.61 -12.63
C LYS A 158 40.66 17.41 -13.77
N VAL A 159 39.58 18.16 -13.51
CA VAL A 159 38.83 18.91 -14.51
C VAL A 159 39.17 20.41 -14.55
N GLY A 160 40.18 20.86 -13.80
CA GLY A 160 40.64 22.26 -13.77
C GLY A 160 40.42 23.00 -12.47
N GLY A 161 39.99 22.30 -11.42
CA GLY A 161 39.80 22.84 -10.07
C GLY A 161 38.53 23.68 -9.92
N TRP A 162 38.24 24.09 -8.69
CA TRP A 162 37.14 25.00 -8.39
C TRP A 162 37.63 26.17 -7.51
N PRO A 163 37.63 27.42 -8.01
CA PRO A 163 38.17 28.57 -7.28
C PRO A 163 37.60 28.76 -5.86
N VAL A 164 36.31 28.44 -5.66
CA VAL A 164 35.66 28.56 -4.34
C VAL A 164 36.21 27.56 -3.32
N VAL A 165 36.64 26.38 -3.77
CA VAL A 165 37.16 25.30 -2.92
C VAL A 165 38.66 25.45 -2.66
N GLU A 166 39.41 25.90 -3.67
CA GLU A 166 40.87 25.97 -3.65
C GLU A 166 41.43 27.34 -3.23
N GLY A 167 40.64 28.40 -3.36
CA GLY A 167 41.02 29.77 -2.99
C GLY A 167 42.28 30.22 -3.73
N ASP A 168 43.25 30.78 -2.97
CA ASP A 168 44.51 31.29 -3.51
C ASP A 168 45.39 30.22 -4.20
N LYS A 169 45.10 28.93 -3.99
CA LYS A 169 45.83 27.83 -4.65
C LYS A 169 45.35 27.57 -6.08
N TRP A 170 44.19 28.10 -6.44
CA TRP A 170 43.63 27.93 -7.77
C TRP A 170 44.31 28.86 -8.77
N ASP A 171 44.81 28.29 -9.85
CA ASP A 171 45.53 29.04 -10.89
C ASP A 171 44.58 29.46 -12.03
N GLU A 172 44.13 30.70 -11.98
CA GLU A 172 43.27 31.30 -13.00
C GLU A 172 43.93 31.30 -14.39
N ALA A 173 45.26 31.44 -14.45
CA ALA A 173 45.98 31.59 -15.71
C ALA A 173 46.07 30.26 -16.49
N SER A 174 46.03 29.13 -15.81
CA SER A 174 46.02 27.80 -16.44
C SER A 174 44.61 27.26 -16.71
N PHE A 175 43.56 27.97 -16.30
CA PHE A 175 42.19 27.53 -16.50
C PHE A 175 41.72 27.71 -17.96
N ASP A 176 41.21 26.63 -18.55
CA ASP A 176 40.53 26.64 -19.85
C ASP A 176 39.14 26.00 -19.73
N TRP A 177 38.11 26.82 -19.92
CA TRP A 177 36.71 26.39 -19.82
C TRP A 177 36.31 25.41 -20.92
N ILE A 178 36.95 25.44 -22.10
CA ILE A 178 36.70 24.48 -23.18
C ILE A 178 37.24 23.10 -22.79
N ASP A 179 38.47 23.05 -22.29
CA ASP A 179 39.09 21.81 -21.79
C ASP A 179 38.28 21.21 -20.63
N LEU A 180 37.82 22.04 -19.69
CA LEU A 180 36.91 21.62 -18.62
C LEU A 180 35.64 20.95 -19.20
N LEU A 181 34.95 21.59 -20.15
CA LEU A 181 33.74 21.03 -20.75
C LEU A 181 34.02 19.73 -21.51
N ILE A 182 35.16 19.63 -22.18
CA ILE A 182 35.59 18.39 -22.87
C ILE A 182 35.79 17.27 -21.85
N LYS A 183 36.50 17.53 -20.74
CA LYS A 183 36.75 16.56 -19.68
C LYS A 183 35.48 16.12 -18.96
N PHE A 184 34.55 17.04 -18.70
CA PHE A 184 33.24 16.72 -18.13
C PHE A 184 32.35 15.90 -19.07
N ARG A 185 32.36 16.22 -20.38
CA ARG A 185 31.55 15.52 -21.39
C ARG A 185 32.11 14.15 -21.74
N ASN A 186 33.44 14.00 -21.72
CA ASN A 186 34.14 12.74 -21.98
C ASN A 186 34.78 12.25 -20.68
N PRO A 187 33.99 11.87 -19.66
CA PRO A 187 34.56 11.28 -18.47
C PRO A 187 35.27 10.01 -18.92
N VAL A 188 36.59 10.00 -18.79
CA VAL A 188 37.36 8.76 -18.88
C VAL A 188 36.75 7.86 -17.82
N ALA A 189 36.05 6.81 -18.25
CA ALA A 189 35.50 5.81 -17.35
C ALA A 189 36.65 5.26 -16.52
N GLY A 190 36.77 5.71 -15.28
CA GLY A 190 37.65 5.07 -14.32
C GLY A 190 37.21 3.62 -14.17
N PRO A 191 38.15 2.69 -13.95
CA PRO A 191 37.78 1.30 -13.73
C PRO A 191 36.87 1.23 -12.50
N LEU A 192 35.69 0.62 -12.68
CA LEU A 192 34.92 0.04 -11.57
C LEU A 192 35.71 -1.19 -11.11
N ASN A 193 36.68 -0.99 -10.22
CA ASN A 193 37.45 -2.07 -9.60
C ASN A 193 36.77 -2.55 -8.32
#